data_AF-A0A842N3A2-F1
#
_entry.id   AF-A0A842N3A2-F1
#
_cell.length_a   1.000
_cell.length_b   1.000
_cell.length_c   1.000
_cell.angle_alpha   90.00
_cell.angle_beta   90.00
_cell.angle_gamma   90.00
#
_symmetry.space_group_name_H-M   'P 1'
#
loop_
_entity.id
_entity.type
_entity.pdbx_description
1 polymer ?
#
loop_
_entity_poly.entity_id
_entity_poly.type
_entity_poly.pdbx_seq_one_letter_code
_entity_poly.pdbx_strand_id
1 'polypeptide(L)'
;MQVVGYDEMGRAIISVPSGLEKLDFEEILRHRHLGVFGDAPSEHFLGGSYDITFGDGGKIGACWKRMIARENPRETRLWRNAYREIGTISSWLGLPNYVRDEITRIYANLRTQGITVKAGITLEKQLAKITWLACLIHRLPRTKEEINRGLKELYGFGIGKIPRNFIKAANYKNIRFRYKKENGRLYLRRYELDNTGRMYVETVLGLL
;
A
#
# COMPACT_ATOMS: atom_id res chain seq x y z
N MET A 1 -23.30 11.17 -12.26
CA MET A 1 -22.63 10.61 -13.46
C MET A 1 -21.28 10.07 -13.04
N GLN A 2 -21.02 8.78 -13.25
CA GLN A 2 -19.75 8.13 -12.88
C GLN A 2 -19.26 7.27 -14.05
N VAL A 3 -17.95 7.03 -14.10
CA VAL A 3 -17.35 6.18 -15.12
C VAL A 3 -17.81 4.73 -14.90
N VAL A 4 -18.54 4.18 -15.88
CA VAL A 4 -19.01 2.79 -15.94
C VAL A 4 -18.16 1.88 -16.80
N GLY A 5 -17.08 2.42 -17.37
CA GLY A 5 -16.00 1.64 -17.90
C GLY A 5 -15.11 2.42 -18.82
N TYR A 6 -14.20 1.73 -19.48
CA TYR A 6 -13.28 2.33 -20.42
C TYR A 6 -13.35 1.56 -21.73
N ASP A 7 -13.41 2.28 -22.85
CA ASP A 7 -13.29 1.65 -24.16
C ASP A 7 -11.87 1.13 -24.41
N GLU A 8 -11.67 0.48 -25.55
CA GLU A 8 -10.35 -0.05 -25.97
C GLU A 8 -9.26 1.03 -26.08
N MET A 9 -9.65 2.30 -26.17
CA MET A 9 -8.75 3.45 -26.22
C MET A 9 -8.53 4.12 -24.85
N GLY A 10 -9.15 3.60 -23.77
CA GLY A 10 -9.01 4.11 -22.42
C GLY A 10 -9.86 5.36 -22.12
N ARG A 11 -10.91 5.64 -22.90
CA ARG A 11 -11.85 6.74 -22.67
C ARG A 11 -12.95 6.33 -21.70
N ALA A 12 -13.29 7.21 -20.77
CA ALA A 12 -14.32 6.96 -19.77
C ALA A 12 -15.72 6.90 -20.40
N ILE A 13 -16.39 5.76 -20.28
CA ILE A 13 -17.82 5.57 -20.57
C ILE A 13 -18.57 6.00 -19.31
N ILE A 14 -19.52 6.93 -19.40
CA ILE A 14 -20.19 7.53 -18.23
C ILE A 14 -21.64 7.05 -18.15
N SER A 15 -22.05 6.53 -16.98
CA SER A 15 -23.46 6.26 -16.68
C SER A 15 -23.77 6.52 -15.20
N VAL A 16 -25.02 6.31 -14.78
CA VAL A 16 -25.44 6.46 -13.38
C VAL A 16 -25.23 5.11 -12.68
N PRO A 17 -24.37 5.02 -11.65
CA PRO A 17 -24.14 3.76 -10.98
C PRO A 17 -25.40 3.29 -10.27
N SER A 18 -25.66 1.98 -10.33
CA SER A 18 -26.62 1.38 -9.41
C SER A 18 -26.07 1.45 -7.97
N GLY A 19 -26.93 1.57 -6.96
CA GLY A 19 -26.49 1.61 -5.55
C GLY A 19 -25.64 0.40 -5.12
N LEU A 20 -25.80 -0.73 -5.81
CA LEU A 20 -25.04 -1.96 -5.63
C LEU A 20 -23.56 -1.81 -6.05
N GLU A 21 -23.28 -1.02 -7.08
CA GLU A 21 -21.92 -0.85 -7.60
C GLU A 21 -21.05 -0.01 -6.67
N LYS A 22 -21.64 0.98 -6.01
CA LYS A 22 -20.94 1.77 -5.00
C LYS A 22 -20.47 0.88 -3.84
N LEU A 23 -21.31 -0.06 -3.40
CA LEU A 23 -20.96 -1.03 -2.37
C LEU A 23 -19.87 -1.99 -2.84
N ASP A 24 -19.94 -2.46 -4.10
CA ASP A 24 -18.90 -3.31 -4.70
C ASP A 24 -17.54 -2.58 -4.76
N PHE A 25 -17.53 -1.30 -5.13
CA PHE A 25 -16.33 -0.46 -5.12
C PHE A 25 -15.74 -0.31 -3.71
N GLU A 26 -16.57 0.04 -2.73
CA GLU A 26 -16.14 0.20 -1.34
C GLU A 26 -15.57 -1.11 -0.77
N GLU A 27 -16.19 -2.25 -1.09
CA GLU A 27 -15.78 -3.57 -0.65
C GLU A 27 -14.44 -3.99 -1.31
N ILE A 28 -14.28 -3.82 -2.62
CA ILE A 28 -13.02 -4.12 -3.31
C ILE A 28 -11.90 -3.20 -2.85
N LEU A 29 -12.15 -1.90 -2.66
CA LEU A 29 -11.16 -0.98 -2.11
C LEU A 29 -10.81 -1.34 -0.66
N ARG A 30 -11.78 -1.76 0.14
CA ARG A 30 -11.57 -2.25 1.51
C ARG A 30 -10.68 -3.50 1.50
N HIS A 31 -10.92 -4.47 0.64
CA HIS A 31 -10.09 -5.68 0.52
C HIS A 31 -8.69 -5.37 -0.03
N ARG A 32 -8.60 -4.54 -1.07
CA ARG A 32 -7.35 -4.16 -1.74
C ARG A 32 -6.46 -3.23 -0.91
N HIS A 33 -7.04 -2.46 0.02
CA HIS A 33 -6.33 -1.40 0.75
C HIS A 33 -6.32 -1.53 2.26
N LEU A 34 -7.26 -2.25 2.87
CA LEU A 34 -7.33 -2.38 4.32
C LEU A 34 -6.89 -3.76 4.81
N GLY A 35 -6.86 -4.80 3.96
CA GLY A 35 -6.36 -6.13 4.34
C GLY A 35 -7.03 -6.71 5.59
N VAL A 36 -8.29 -6.35 5.87
CA VAL A 36 -8.99 -6.77 7.10
C VAL A 36 -10.02 -7.84 6.76
N PHE A 37 -9.62 -9.10 6.85
CA PHE A 37 -10.33 -10.03 7.73
C PHE A 37 -9.46 -10.19 8.99
N GLY A 38 -10.08 -10.10 10.16
CA GLY A 38 -9.40 -10.19 11.45
C GLY A 38 -8.85 -11.57 11.79
N ASP A 39 -9.01 -12.54 10.90
CA ASP A 39 -8.61 -13.93 11.10
C ASP A 39 -7.57 -14.29 10.03
N ALA A 40 -6.44 -14.80 10.51
CA ALA A 40 -5.22 -15.29 9.84
C ALA A 40 -4.97 -14.91 8.36
N PRO A 41 -3.80 -14.35 8.01
CA PRO A 41 -3.48 -14.01 6.62
C PRO A 41 -3.46 -15.27 5.73
N SER A 42 -4.35 -15.33 4.73
CA SER A 42 -4.32 -16.38 3.70
C SER A 42 -3.24 -16.09 2.65
N GLU A 43 -2.50 -17.12 2.25
CA GLU A 43 -1.23 -17.11 1.47
C GLU A 43 -1.27 -16.54 0.03
N HIS A 44 -2.33 -15.87 -0.41
CA HIS A 44 -2.52 -15.55 -1.83
C HIS A 44 -2.84 -14.07 -2.07
N PHE A 45 -1.92 -13.18 -1.66
CA PHE A 45 -2.04 -11.73 -1.87
C PHE A 45 -1.35 -11.21 -3.15
N LEU A 46 -0.91 -12.09 -4.04
CA LEU A 46 -0.23 -11.67 -5.27
C LEU A 46 -1.05 -11.98 -6.51
N GLY A 47 -1.55 -10.91 -7.13
CA GLY A 47 -2.15 -10.95 -8.45
C GLY A 47 -1.27 -11.68 -9.46
N GLY A 48 -1.83 -12.76 -10.01
CA GLY A 48 -1.21 -13.56 -11.06
C GLY A 48 -2.23 -14.24 -11.98
N SER A 49 -3.42 -14.62 -11.49
CA SER A 49 -4.42 -15.26 -12.34
C SER A 49 -5.65 -14.37 -12.54
N TYR A 50 -6.34 -14.62 -13.65
CA TYR A 50 -7.72 -14.19 -13.86
C TYR A 50 -8.70 -14.77 -12.80
N ASP A 51 -8.19 -15.64 -11.92
CA ASP A 51 -8.91 -16.24 -10.80
C ASP A 51 -8.45 -15.62 -9.48
N ILE A 52 -9.03 -14.47 -9.16
CA ILE A 52 -9.14 -14.07 -7.76
C ILE A 52 -10.20 -14.98 -7.11
N THR A 53 -9.78 -16.18 -6.71
CA THR A 53 -10.56 -17.08 -5.85
C THR A 53 -9.98 -16.98 -4.45
N PHE A 54 -10.56 -16.07 -3.65
CA PHE A 54 -10.43 -16.15 -2.20
C PHE A 54 -11.40 -17.25 -1.72
N GLY A 55 -10.99 -18.05 -0.72
CA GLY A 55 -11.74 -19.21 -0.21
C GLY A 55 -13.25 -18.98 -0.13
N ASP A 56 -14.01 -20.00 -0.58
CA ASP A 56 -15.46 -20.08 -0.75
C ASP A 56 -16.14 -19.13 -1.79
N GLY A 57 -15.44 -18.85 -2.90
CA GLY A 57 -15.95 -19.25 -4.21
C GLY A 57 -17.21 -18.59 -4.83
N GLY A 58 -17.66 -17.38 -4.46
CA GLY A 58 -18.81 -16.80 -5.19
C GLY A 58 -18.99 -15.28 -5.18
N LYS A 59 -19.04 -14.65 -4.00
CA LYS A 59 -19.54 -13.26 -3.89
C LYS A 59 -18.54 -12.22 -4.41
N ILE A 60 -17.28 -12.28 -3.97
CA ILE A 60 -16.25 -11.30 -4.39
C ILE A 60 -15.85 -11.51 -5.85
N GLY A 61 -15.79 -12.75 -6.35
CA GLY A 61 -15.48 -13.01 -7.76
C GLY A 61 -16.48 -12.35 -8.72
N ALA A 62 -17.76 -12.36 -8.38
CA ALA A 62 -18.79 -11.67 -9.17
C ALA A 62 -18.67 -10.14 -9.08
N CYS A 63 -18.45 -9.59 -7.88
CA CYS A 63 -18.18 -8.15 -7.68
C CYS A 63 -16.93 -7.71 -8.47
N TRP A 64 -15.88 -8.51 -8.42
CA TRP A 64 -14.60 -8.27 -9.10
C TRP A 64 -14.72 -8.36 -10.62
N LYS A 65 -15.42 -9.36 -11.16
CA LYS A 65 -15.70 -9.47 -12.60
C LYS A 65 -16.49 -8.26 -13.12
N ARG A 66 -17.49 -7.79 -12.37
CA ARG A 66 -18.23 -6.55 -12.70
C ARG A 66 -17.33 -5.32 -12.67
N MET A 67 -16.38 -5.28 -11.72
CA MET A 67 -15.45 -4.17 -11.55
C MET A 67 -14.32 -4.13 -12.58
N ILE A 68 -13.74 -5.27 -12.95
CA ILE A 68 -12.70 -5.37 -14.00
C ILE A 68 -13.18 -4.78 -15.31
N ALA A 69 -14.44 -5.04 -15.69
CA ALA A 69 -15.02 -4.50 -16.91
C ALA A 69 -15.02 -2.96 -16.94
N ARG A 70 -14.84 -2.33 -15.77
CA ARG A 70 -14.84 -0.88 -15.59
C ARG A 70 -13.50 -0.28 -15.17
N GLU A 71 -12.51 -1.11 -14.86
CA GLU A 71 -11.19 -0.61 -14.46
C GLU A 71 -10.49 0.01 -15.67
N ASN A 72 -9.84 1.15 -15.45
CA ASN A 72 -8.97 1.73 -16.47
C ASN A 72 -7.82 0.73 -16.74
N PRO A 73 -7.62 0.26 -17.98
CA PRO A 73 -6.56 -0.72 -18.30
C PRO A 73 -5.17 -0.22 -17.89
N ARG A 74 -4.92 1.09 -17.98
CA ARG A 74 -3.68 1.72 -17.54
C ARG A 74 -3.50 1.60 -16.03
N GLU A 75 -4.54 1.89 -15.25
CA GLU A 75 -4.49 1.81 -13.79
C GLU A 75 -4.27 0.37 -13.32
N THR A 76 -4.96 -0.58 -13.97
CA THR A 76 -4.78 -2.01 -13.73
C THR A 76 -3.33 -2.43 -13.93
N ARG A 77 -2.72 -2.02 -15.05
CA ARG A 77 -1.31 -2.31 -15.36
C ARG A 77 -0.36 -1.71 -14.33
N LEU A 78 -0.59 -0.47 -13.91
CA LEU A 78 0.23 0.19 -12.89
C LEU A 78 0.18 -0.55 -11.55
N TRP A 79 -1.00 -0.99 -11.13
CA TRP A 79 -1.17 -1.80 -9.93
C TRP A 79 -0.49 -3.16 -10.04
N ARG A 80 -0.67 -3.89 -11.15
CA ARG A 80 0.01 -5.18 -11.38
C ARG A 80 1.53 -5.04 -11.29
N ASN A 81 2.10 -4.00 -11.89
CA ASN A 81 3.52 -3.73 -11.80
C ASN A 81 3.95 -3.46 -10.35
N ALA A 82 3.21 -2.64 -9.62
CA ALA A 82 3.50 -2.36 -8.21
C ALA A 82 3.46 -3.62 -7.34
N TYR A 83 2.44 -4.47 -7.49
CA TYR A 83 2.32 -5.72 -6.73
C TYR A 83 3.44 -6.71 -7.02
N ARG A 84 3.78 -6.85 -8.32
CA ARG A 84 4.94 -7.66 -8.73
C ARG A 84 6.20 -7.17 -8.03
N GLU A 85 6.45 -5.86 -8.08
CA GLU A 85 7.65 -5.27 -7.51
C GLU A 85 7.70 -5.38 -5.97
N ILE A 86 6.58 -5.21 -5.29
CA ILE A 86 6.47 -5.47 -3.85
C ILE A 86 6.82 -6.93 -3.53
N GLY A 87 6.35 -7.87 -4.36
CA GLY A 87 6.71 -9.28 -4.27
C GLY A 87 8.20 -9.53 -4.45
N THR A 88 8.80 -8.92 -5.47
CA THR A 88 10.25 -8.99 -5.74
C THR A 88 11.05 -8.51 -4.53
N ILE A 89 10.78 -7.31 -4.01
CA ILE A 89 11.49 -6.75 -2.85
C ILE A 89 11.32 -7.62 -1.61
N SER A 90 10.08 -8.05 -1.34
CA SER A 90 9.78 -8.84 -0.14
C SER A 90 10.48 -10.19 -0.19
N SER A 91 10.49 -10.85 -1.35
CA SER A 91 11.21 -12.11 -1.56
C SER A 91 12.73 -11.91 -1.45
N TRP A 92 13.27 -10.88 -2.12
CA TRP A 92 14.71 -10.59 -2.13
C TRP A 92 15.26 -10.30 -0.74
N LEU A 93 14.54 -9.51 0.05
CA LEU A 93 14.93 -9.16 1.40
C LEU A 93 14.49 -10.21 2.43
N GLY A 94 13.72 -11.23 2.07
CA GLY A 94 13.16 -12.21 3.01
C GLY A 94 12.27 -11.55 4.07
N LEU A 95 11.36 -10.67 3.64
CA LEU A 95 10.43 -9.96 4.52
C LEU A 95 9.20 -10.83 4.82
N PRO A 96 8.71 -10.84 6.08
CA PRO A 96 7.47 -11.51 6.44
C PRO A 96 6.24 -10.92 5.73
N ASN A 97 5.19 -11.74 5.57
CA ASN A 97 3.94 -11.35 4.91
C ASN A 97 3.32 -10.08 5.51
N TYR A 98 3.30 -9.93 6.84
CA TYR A 98 2.72 -8.74 7.48
C TYR A 98 3.46 -7.43 7.11
N VAL A 99 4.75 -7.49 6.78
CA VAL A 99 5.50 -6.31 6.30
C VAL A 99 5.19 -6.02 4.85
N ARG A 100 5.08 -7.07 4.03
CA ARG A 100 4.65 -6.98 2.63
C ARG A 100 3.24 -6.38 2.51
N ASP A 101 2.32 -6.77 3.38
CA ASP A 101 0.95 -6.23 3.44
C ASP A 101 0.97 -4.75 3.83
N GLU A 102 1.84 -4.38 4.77
CA GLU A 102 2.05 -3.00 5.17
C GLU A 102 2.64 -2.14 4.04
N ILE A 103 3.59 -2.67 3.27
CA ILE A 103 4.12 -2.00 2.07
C ILE A 103 3.00 -1.72 1.08
N THR A 104 2.17 -2.72 0.81
CA THR A 104 1.01 -2.62 -0.07
C THR A 104 0.04 -1.53 0.39
N ARG A 105 -0.30 -1.53 1.69
CA ARG A 105 -1.21 -0.56 2.30
C ARG A 105 -0.67 0.87 2.20
N ILE A 106 0.60 1.09 2.51
CA ILE A 106 1.22 2.43 2.43
C ILE A 106 1.28 2.91 0.98
N TYR A 107 1.63 2.02 0.04
CA TYR A 107 1.65 2.36 -1.39
C TYR A 107 0.25 2.75 -1.88
N ALA A 108 -0.78 2.01 -1.48
CA ALA A 108 -2.17 2.34 -1.78
C ALA A 108 -2.56 3.72 -1.27
N ASN A 109 -2.24 4.03 -0.02
CA ASN A 109 -2.52 5.34 0.56
C ASN A 109 -1.75 6.47 -0.16
N LEU A 110 -0.54 6.23 -0.63
CA LEU A 110 0.19 7.22 -1.45
C LEU A 110 -0.49 7.45 -2.79
N ARG A 111 -1.04 6.40 -3.41
CA ARG A 111 -1.76 6.51 -4.68
C ARG A 111 -3.07 7.27 -4.53
N THR A 112 -3.88 6.95 -3.52
CA THR A 112 -5.16 7.64 -3.26
C THR A 112 -4.96 9.12 -2.93
N GLN A 113 -3.85 9.48 -2.28
CA GLN A 113 -3.49 10.87 -2.01
C GLN A 113 -2.90 11.61 -3.22
N GLY A 114 -2.74 10.95 -4.38
CA GLY A 114 -2.13 11.55 -5.58
C GLY A 114 -0.62 11.83 -5.46
N ILE A 115 0.05 11.25 -4.45
CA ILE A 115 1.44 11.58 -4.10
C ILE A 115 2.44 10.75 -4.92
N THR A 116 2.05 9.54 -5.32
CA THR A 116 2.86 8.64 -6.17
C THR A 116 3.19 9.22 -7.55
N VAL A 117 2.60 10.36 -7.93
CA VAL A 117 2.68 10.94 -9.28
C VAL A 117 3.51 12.23 -9.35
N LYS A 118 4.35 12.52 -8.35
CA LYS A 118 5.35 13.59 -8.53
C LYS A 118 6.39 13.15 -9.56
N ALA A 119 6.56 13.96 -10.61
CA ALA A 119 7.51 13.72 -11.70
C ALA A 119 8.90 13.36 -11.16
N GLY A 120 9.45 12.23 -11.62
CA GLY A 120 10.85 11.82 -11.37
C GLY A 120 11.10 10.78 -10.28
N ILE A 121 10.09 10.31 -9.52
CA ILE A 121 10.28 9.22 -8.56
C ILE A 121 9.73 7.91 -9.14
N THR A 122 10.63 7.02 -9.57
CA THR A 122 10.26 5.69 -10.10
C THR A 122 9.56 4.84 -9.05
N LEU A 123 8.79 3.84 -9.49
CA LEU A 123 8.05 2.93 -8.62
C LEU A 123 8.98 2.28 -7.58
N GLU A 124 10.12 1.78 -8.01
CA GLU A 124 11.13 1.10 -7.21
C GLU A 124 11.69 2.04 -6.13
N LYS A 125 11.94 3.31 -6.48
CA LYS A 125 12.36 4.35 -5.51
C LYS A 125 11.29 4.69 -4.49
N GLN A 126 10.01 4.53 -4.82
CA GLN A 126 8.91 4.69 -3.87
C GLN A 126 8.85 3.47 -2.96
N LEU A 127 8.86 2.27 -3.54
CA LEU A 127 8.79 1.01 -2.80
C LEU A 127 9.98 0.80 -1.86
N ALA A 128 11.20 1.20 -2.25
CA ALA A 128 12.37 1.17 -1.36
C ALA A 128 12.16 1.99 -0.07
N LYS A 129 11.56 3.18 -0.19
CA LYS A 129 11.24 4.04 0.97
C LYS A 129 10.13 3.44 1.82
N ILE A 130 9.09 2.92 1.18
CA ILE A 130 7.95 2.30 1.84
C ILE A 130 8.39 1.03 2.58
N THR A 131 9.29 0.25 1.98
CA THR A 131 9.86 -0.97 2.57
C THR A 131 10.56 -0.66 3.88
N TRP A 132 11.47 0.31 3.90
CA TRP A 132 12.12 0.73 5.14
C TRP A 132 11.11 1.22 6.19
N LEU A 133 10.14 2.01 5.77
CA LEU A 133 9.09 2.51 6.66
C LEU A 133 8.25 1.37 7.27
N ALA A 134 7.85 0.37 6.47
CA ALA A 134 7.11 -0.79 6.93
C ALA A 134 7.91 -1.65 7.91
N CYS A 135 9.21 -1.87 7.63
CA CYS A 135 10.11 -2.57 8.54
C CYS A 135 10.23 -1.85 9.90
N LEU A 136 10.32 -0.51 9.91
CA LEU A 136 10.34 0.29 11.13
C LEU A 136 9.03 0.19 11.92
N ILE A 137 7.89 0.24 11.23
CA ILE A 137 6.56 0.16 11.87
C ILE A 137 6.39 -1.17 12.60
N HIS A 138 6.83 -2.25 11.97
CA HIS A 138 6.76 -3.60 12.53
C HIS A 138 7.97 -4.00 13.38
N ARG A 139 8.91 -3.07 13.62
CA ARG A 139 10.13 -3.28 14.42
C ARG A 139 10.88 -4.56 14.06
N LEU A 140 11.03 -4.81 12.76
CA LEU A 140 11.84 -5.94 12.30
C LEU A 140 13.27 -5.80 12.85
N PRO A 141 13.90 -6.90 13.31
CA PRO A 141 15.27 -6.89 13.83
C PRO A 141 16.28 -6.83 12.66
N ARG A 142 16.15 -5.82 11.80
CA ARG A 142 17.07 -5.52 10.70
C ARG A 142 17.45 -4.06 10.75
N THR A 143 18.73 -3.80 10.56
CA THR A 143 19.29 -2.45 10.52
C THR A 143 18.93 -1.74 9.22
N LYS A 144 18.98 -0.40 9.25
CA LYS A 144 18.76 0.42 8.05
C LYS A 144 19.81 0.07 6.99
N GLU A 145 21.03 -0.19 7.41
CA GLU A 145 22.19 -0.50 6.59
C GLU A 145 22.00 -1.83 5.84
N GLU A 146 21.48 -2.86 6.49
CA GLU A 146 21.18 -4.16 5.85
C GLU A 146 20.11 -4.03 4.77
N ILE A 147 18.99 -3.38 5.08
CA ILE A 147 17.91 -3.18 4.10
C ILE A 147 18.40 -2.29 2.95
N ASN A 148 19.15 -1.24 3.25
CA ASN A 148 19.70 -0.34 2.25
C ASN A 148 20.71 -1.04 1.33
N ARG A 149 21.50 -1.98 1.85
CA ARG A 149 22.44 -2.79 1.06
C ARG A 149 21.68 -3.71 0.10
N GLY A 150 20.71 -4.48 0.60
CA GLY A 150 19.91 -5.37 -0.24
C GLY A 150 19.14 -4.62 -1.34
N LEU A 151 18.63 -3.41 -1.05
CA LEU A 151 18.00 -2.56 -2.06
C LEU A 151 18.98 -2.01 -3.10
N LYS A 152 20.21 -1.65 -2.69
CA LYS A 152 21.26 -1.24 -3.62
C LYS A 152 21.70 -2.36 -4.54
N GLU A 153 21.78 -3.58 -4.03
CA GLU A 153 22.07 -4.78 -4.82
C GLU A 153 20.95 -5.05 -5.83
N LEU A 154 19.69 -4.90 -5.42
CA LEU A 154 18.54 -5.15 -6.27
C LEU A 154 18.32 -4.06 -7.35
N TYR A 155 18.50 -2.79 -7.02
CA TYR A 155 18.10 -1.66 -7.90
C TYR A 155 19.21 -0.67 -8.25
N GLY A 156 20.42 -0.83 -7.70
CA GLY A 156 21.50 0.14 -7.85
C GLY A 156 21.33 1.44 -7.04
N PHE A 157 20.29 1.56 -6.20
CA PHE A 157 20.08 2.71 -5.32
C PHE A 157 19.52 2.31 -3.95
N GLY A 158 19.71 3.20 -2.97
CA GLY A 158 19.25 3.00 -1.60
C GLY A 158 17.92 3.68 -1.24
N ILE A 159 17.56 3.62 0.04
CA ILE A 159 16.32 4.17 0.60
C ILE A 159 16.27 5.71 0.46
N GLY A 160 17.40 6.37 0.75
CA GLY A 160 17.49 7.83 0.83
C GLY A 160 16.64 8.42 1.96
N LYS A 161 16.27 9.70 1.83
CA LYS A 161 15.40 10.41 2.79
C LYS A 161 13.94 10.00 2.59
N ILE A 162 13.24 9.66 3.67
CA ILE A 162 11.78 9.43 3.65
C ILE A 162 11.03 10.78 3.68
N PRO A 163 10.23 11.11 2.65
CA PRO A 163 9.42 12.32 2.65
C PRO A 163 8.28 12.24 3.69
N ARG A 164 7.90 13.39 4.25
CA ARG A 164 6.77 13.50 5.21
C ARG A 164 5.47 12.87 4.71
N ASN A 165 5.24 12.91 3.41
CA ASN A 165 4.05 12.34 2.79
C ASN A 165 3.99 10.81 2.86
N PHE A 166 5.14 10.12 2.80
CA PHE A 166 5.20 8.66 2.97
C PHE A 166 4.82 8.27 4.40
N ILE A 167 5.30 9.04 5.39
CA ILE A 167 4.93 8.86 6.79
C ILE A 167 3.44 9.12 6.99
N LYS A 168 2.87 10.15 6.35
CA LYS A 168 1.42 10.42 6.40
C LYS A 168 0.60 9.28 5.78
N ALA A 169 1.07 8.70 4.68
CA ALA A 169 0.41 7.56 4.04
C ALA A 169 0.44 6.29 4.91
N ALA A 170 1.40 6.17 5.82
CA ALA A 170 1.41 5.08 6.80
C ALA A 170 0.36 5.20 7.90
N ASN A 171 -0.29 6.35 8.08
CA ASN A 171 -1.38 6.47 9.06
C ASN A 171 -2.50 5.46 8.77
N TYR A 172 -3.11 4.92 9.82
CA TYR A 172 -4.18 3.93 9.71
C TYR A 172 -5.12 4.02 10.90
N LYS A 173 -6.44 4.12 10.67
CA LYS A 173 -7.48 4.20 11.72
C LYS A 173 -7.10 5.19 12.84
N ASN A 174 -6.86 4.69 14.05
CA ASN A 174 -6.50 5.47 15.25
C ASN A 174 -4.99 5.53 15.48
N ILE A 175 -4.18 5.06 14.53
CA ILE A 175 -2.72 5.09 14.59
C ILE A 175 -2.19 6.20 13.68
N ARG A 176 -1.29 7.02 14.22
CA ARG A 176 -0.60 8.08 13.49
C ARG A 176 0.90 7.92 13.60
N PHE A 177 1.60 8.19 12.51
CA PHE A 177 3.05 8.24 12.46
C PHE A 177 3.51 9.67 12.24
N ARG A 178 4.49 10.12 13.02
CA ARG A 178 5.17 11.42 12.86
C ARG A 178 6.66 11.24 13.03
N TYR A 179 7.43 12.15 12.45
CA TYR A 179 8.83 12.27 12.81
C TYR A 179 9.02 13.35 13.87
N LYS A 180 9.98 13.14 14.76
CA LYS A 180 10.41 14.13 15.74
C LYS A 180 11.94 14.23 15.69
N LYS A 181 12.46 15.47 15.74
CA LYS A 181 13.91 15.71 15.76
C LYS A 181 14.37 15.79 17.21
N GLU A 182 15.34 14.98 17.59
CA GLU A 182 15.90 14.92 18.94
C GLU A 182 17.42 14.71 18.81
N ASN A 183 18.22 15.55 19.50
CA ASN A 183 19.69 15.50 19.45
C ASN A 183 20.25 15.45 18.02
N GLY A 184 19.69 16.26 17.11
CA GLY A 184 20.10 16.31 15.71
C GLY A 184 19.60 15.16 14.82
N ARG A 185 19.01 14.11 15.39
CA ARG A 185 18.54 12.91 14.70
C ARG A 185 17.02 12.93 14.50
N LEU A 186 16.54 12.35 13.40
CA LEU A 186 15.11 12.23 13.09
C LEU A 186 14.62 10.83 13.47
N TYR A 187 13.63 10.77 14.34
CA TYR A 187 13.02 9.50 14.78
C TYR A 187 11.59 9.39 14.28
N LEU A 188 11.22 8.21 13.80
CA LEU A 188 9.83 7.84 13.57
C LEU A 188 9.17 7.50 14.91
N ARG A 189 7.99 8.08 15.13
CA ARG A 189 7.19 7.85 16.33
C ARG A 189 5.77 7.44 15.94
N ARG A 190 5.22 6.48 16.69
CA ARG A 190 3.84 6.01 16.62
C ARG A 190 3.03 6.72 17.70
N TYR A 191 1.84 7.16 17.32
CA TYR A 191 0.84 7.75 18.21
C TYR A 191 -0.48 7.00 18.10
N GLU A 192 -1.13 6.76 19.23
CA GLU A 192 -2.52 6.33 19.28
C GLU A 192 -3.44 7.55 19.47
N LEU A 193 -4.59 7.53 18.80
CA LEU A 193 -5.63 8.54 18.86
C LEU A 193 -6.76 8.10 19.77
N ASP A 194 -7.16 8.97 20.68
CA ASP A 194 -8.35 8.76 21.50
C ASP A 194 -9.63 8.95 20.66
N ASN A 195 -10.79 8.74 21.29
CA ASN A 195 -12.10 8.92 20.65
C ASN A 195 -12.36 10.38 20.20
N THR A 196 -11.56 11.34 20.68
CA THR A 196 -11.63 12.77 20.30
C THR A 196 -10.62 13.13 19.20
N GLY A 197 -9.79 12.18 18.77
CA GLY A 197 -8.73 12.38 17.78
C GLY A 197 -7.43 12.99 18.33
N ARG A 198 -7.26 13.06 19.65
CA ARG A 198 -6.03 13.54 20.30
C ARG A 198 -5.01 12.41 20.45
N MET A 199 -3.73 12.75 20.27
CA MET A 199 -2.62 11.79 20.41
C MET A 199 -2.28 11.59 21.89
N TYR A 200 -2.23 10.35 22.39
CA TYR A 200 -2.03 10.10 23.83
C TYR A 200 -0.98 9.04 24.19
N VAL A 201 -0.70 8.04 23.34
CA VAL A 201 0.42 7.10 23.55
C VAL A 201 1.50 7.37 22.52
N GLU A 202 2.73 7.65 22.96
CA GLU A 202 3.87 7.86 22.09
C GLU A 202 4.83 6.67 22.17
N THR A 203 5.22 6.13 21.02
CA THR A 203 6.27 5.10 20.96
C THR A 203 7.32 5.43 19.90
N VAL A 204 8.59 5.41 20.30
CA VAL A 204 9.72 5.57 19.39
C VAL A 204 9.94 4.27 18.62
N LEU A 205 9.96 4.34 17.30
CA LEU A 205 10.14 3.16 16.44
C LEU A 205 11.57 3.02 15.93
N GLY A 206 12.23 4.12 15.62
CA GLY A 206 13.62 4.09 15.15
C GLY A 206 14.02 5.34 14.39
N LEU A 207 15.26 5.33 13.90
CA LEU A 207 15.85 6.42 13.12
C LEU A 207 15.31 6.41 11.68
N LEU A 208 14.95 7.58 11.15
CA LEU A 208 14.51 7.76 9.76
C LEU A 208 15.66 7.86 8.77
#